data_AF-A0A421G4R3-F1
#
_entry.id   AF-A0A421G4R3-F1
#
_cell.length_a   1.000
_cell.length_b   1.000
_cell.length_c   1.000
_cell.angle_alpha   90.00
_cell.angle_beta   90.00
_cell.angle_gamma   90.00
#
_symmetry.space_group_name_H-M   'P 1'
#
loop_
_entity.id
_entity.type
_entity.pdbx_description
1 polymer ?
#
loop_
_entity_poly.entity_id
_entity_poly.type
_entity_poly.pdbx_seq_one_letter_code
_entity_poly.pdbx_strand_id
1 'polypeptide(L)'
;MIHAFIDTVSRFALPNVLEEKRTHLFYWVLHAVDESSSLVYHEKLRQYRKAMRLIPDAMEEGALEAVQQLYNRWAMKSAVENNELEIVKWLHNHRGENYSGVVDGVALAGHLEMLRWLHANSNAENGHVHVMRFLDANYSLCWPHSAINLAMKNERMEAVKWLHYHLKQPLSPECVVDAARNDHIAVLEFVRMNSNFANNPEVYDMERFHSNPEV
;
A
#
# COMPACT_ATOMS: atom_id res chain seq x y z
N MET A 1 1.87 2.76 -44.76
CA MET A 1 2.71 3.86 -44.24
C MET A 1 2.85 3.83 -42.71
N ILE A 2 1.90 3.23 -41.95
CA ILE A 2 1.97 3.10 -40.48
C ILE A 2 2.94 1.99 -40.01
N HIS A 3 3.06 0.88 -40.75
CA HIS A 3 3.96 -0.23 -40.35
C HIS A 3 5.46 0.10 -40.38
N ALA A 4 5.90 1.11 -41.15
CA ALA A 4 7.32 1.44 -41.26
C ALA A 4 7.88 2.19 -40.03
N PHE A 5 7.01 2.66 -39.12
CA PHE A 5 7.43 3.36 -37.90
C PHE A 5 7.65 2.42 -36.70
N ILE A 6 7.27 1.15 -36.83
CA ILE A 6 7.18 0.21 -35.69
C ILE A 6 8.49 -0.58 -35.51
N ASP A 7 9.27 -0.76 -36.58
CA ASP A 7 10.44 -1.67 -36.55
C ASP A 7 11.69 -1.09 -35.86
N THR A 8 11.80 0.24 -35.72
CA THR A 8 12.94 0.89 -35.04
C THR A 8 12.52 2.11 -34.25
N VAL A 9 11.77 1.87 -33.16
CA VAL A 9 11.47 2.93 -32.19
C VAL A 9 12.72 3.25 -31.38
N SER A 10 13.18 4.50 -31.47
CA SER A 10 14.32 4.99 -30.68
C SER A 10 14.08 4.82 -29.18
N ARG A 11 15.14 4.50 -28.42
CA ARG A 11 15.12 4.43 -26.95
C ARG A 11 14.79 5.76 -26.25
N PHE A 12 14.66 6.84 -27.00
CA PHE A 12 14.28 8.17 -26.53
C PHE A 12 13.09 8.77 -27.30
N ALA A 13 12.33 7.96 -28.04
CA ALA A 13 11.24 8.44 -28.87
C ALA A 13 10.17 9.20 -28.06
N LEU A 14 9.69 8.61 -26.97
CA LEU A 14 8.63 9.21 -26.15
C LEU A 14 9.10 10.51 -25.43
N PRO A 15 10.29 10.55 -24.80
CA PRO A 15 10.83 11.79 -24.24
C PRO A 15 11.08 12.89 -25.28
N ASN A 16 11.58 12.55 -26.47
CA ASN A 16 11.86 13.55 -27.51
C ASN A 16 10.57 14.24 -27.99
N VAL A 17 9.47 13.49 -28.12
CA VAL A 17 8.16 14.06 -28.47
C VAL A 17 7.72 15.10 -27.45
N LEU A 18 7.98 14.88 -26.16
CA LEU A 18 7.65 15.79 -25.08
C LEU A 18 8.60 16.99 -25.04
N GLU A 19 9.91 16.77 -25.11
CA GLU A 19 10.92 17.84 -25.12
C GLU A 19 10.72 18.81 -26.31
N GLU A 20 10.31 18.29 -27.46
CA GLU A 20 10.01 19.08 -28.65
C GLU A 20 8.56 19.60 -28.71
N LYS A 21 7.75 19.39 -27.66
CA LYS A 21 6.34 19.79 -27.56
C LYS A 21 5.46 19.30 -28.74
N ARG A 22 5.80 18.15 -29.33
CA ARG A 22 5.06 17.51 -30.43
C ARG A 22 3.89 16.68 -29.91
N THR A 23 3.02 17.29 -29.11
CA THR A 23 1.97 16.62 -28.32
C THR A 23 1.04 15.71 -29.13
N HIS A 24 0.70 16.09 -30.36
CA HIS A 24 -0.13 15.27 -31.27
C HIS A 24 0.48 13.90 -31.62
N LEU A 25 1.81 13.74 -31.56
CA LEU A 25 2.49 12.48 -31.82
C LEU A 25 2.60 11.58 -30.60
N PHE A 26 2.31 12.10 -29.41
CA PHE A 26 2.51 11.39 -28.15
C PHE A 26 1.80 10.03 -28.14
N TYR A 27 0.54 10.00 -28.53
CA TYR A 27 -0.25 8.76 -28.54
C TYR A 27 0.27 7.74 -29.54
N TRP A 28 0.69 8.18 -30.72
CA TRP A 28 1.24 7.29 -31.75
C TRP A 28 2.60 6.73 -31.34
N VAL A 29 3.46 7.56 -30.75
CA VAL A 29 4.76 7.12 -30.26
C VAL A 29 4.61 6.21 -29.03
N LEU A 30 3.64 6.48 -28.15
CA LEU A 30 3.31 5.59 -27.03
C LEU A 30 2.91 4.20 -27.55
N HIS A 31 1.99 4.14 -28.51
CA HIS A 31 1.56 2.88 -29.13
C HIS A 31 2.71 2.16 -29.84
N ALA A 32 3.56 2.89 -30.55
CA ALA A 32 4.73 2.32 -31.22
C ALA A 32 5.74 1.75 -30.21
N VAL A 33 5.98 2.42 -29.07
CA VAL A 33 6.82 1.89 -27.99
C VAL A 33 6.25 0.60 -27.42
N ASP A 34 4.92 0.51 -27.27
CA ASP A 34 4.26 -0.69 -26.77
C ASP A 34 4.41 -1.88 -27.72
N GLU A 35 4.14 -1.68 -29.01
CA GLU A 35 4.19 -2.71 -30.04
C GLU A 35 5.61 -3.04 -30.51
N SER A 36 6.59 -2.18 -30.18
CA SER A 36 7.97 -2.38 -30.56
C SER A 36 8.51 -3.71 -30.04
N SER A 37 8.95 -4.55 -30.98
CA SER A 37 9.73 -5.77 -30.72
C SER A 37 11.22 -5.46 -30.51
N SER A 38 11.67 -4.28 -30.94
CA SER A 38 13.07 -3.83 -30.85
C SER A 38 13.45 -3.34 -29.44
N LEU A 39 12.49 -2.84 -28.67
CA LEU A 39 12.72 -2.36 -27.29
C LEU A 39 12.48 -3.50 -26.29
N VAL A 40 13.48 -3.78 -25.46
CA VAL A 40 13.30 -4.69 -24.33
C VAL A 40 12.51 -4.00 -23.21
N TYR A 41 11.83 -4.79 -22.37
CA TYR A 41 10.92 -4.29 -21.30
C TYR A 41 11.52 -3.15 -20.46
N HIS A 42 12.78 -3.27 -20.05
CA HIS A 42 13.45 -2.26 -19.24
C HIS A 42 13.68 -0.93 -19.99
N GLU A 43 13.84 -0.95 -21.31
CA GLU A 43 14.00 0.26 -22.13
C GLU A 43 12.68 0.98 -22.33
N LYS A 44 11.58 0.22 -22.54
CA LYS A 44 10.22 0.77 -22.56
C LYS A 44 9.93 1.50 -21.24
N LEU A 45 10.19 0.82 -20.11
CA LEU A 45 10.07 1.41 -18.77
C LEU A 45 10.88 2.69 -18.60
N ARG A 46 12.12 2.71 -19.09
CA ARG A 46 12.98 3.91 -19.01
C ARG A 46 12.40 5.08 -19.78
N GLN A 47 11.80 4.83 -20.95
CA GLN A 47 11.11 5.86 -21.73
C GLN A 47 9.87 6.39 -21.02
N TYR A 48 9.02 5.50 -20.50
CA TYR A 48 7.83 5.90 -19.75
C TYR A 48 8.22 6.78 -18.54
N ARG A 49 9.21 6.37 -17.73
CA ARG A 49 9.69 7.17 -16.59
C ARG A 49 10.15 8.56 -16.99
N LYS A 50 10.95 8.67 -18.05
CA LYS A 50 11.44 9.96 -18.51
C LYS A 50 10.29 10.82 -19.03
N ALA A 51 9.34 10.24 -19.75
CA ALA A 51 8.16 10.95 -20.22
C ALA A 51 7.29 11.46 -19.08
N MET A 52 7.02 10.65 -18.06
CA MET A 52 6.18 11.04 -16.92
C MET A 52 6.73 12.24 -16.14
N ARG A 53 8.06 12.35 -16.04
CA ARG A 53 8.72 13.52 -15.42
C ARG A 53 8.63 14.77 -16.28
N LEU A 54 8.59 14.60 -17.60
CA LEU A 54 8.55 15.71 -18.55
C LEU A 54 7.13 16.22 -18.80
N ILE A 55 6.09 15.39 -18.68
CA ILE A 55 4.71 15.80 -19.02
C ILE A 55 4.24 17.06 -18.27
N PRO A 56 4.45 17.22 -16.95
CA PRO A 56 4.04 18.44 -16.24
C PRO A 56 4.65 19.72 -16.83
N ASP A 57 5.88 19.65 -17.36
CA ASP A 57 6.61 20.78 -17.92
C ASP A 57 6.39 20.94 -19.45
N ALA A 58 6.05 19.84 -20.13
CA ALA A 58 6.04 19.76 -21.59
C ALA A 58 4.65 19.90 -22.21
N MET A 59 3.57 19.59 -21.47
CA MET A 59 2.21 19.57 -21.98
C MET A 59 1.32 20.47 -21.12
N GLU A 60 0.88 21.61 -21.66
CA GLU A 60 -0.03 22.52 -20.96
C GLU A 60 -1.49 22.03 -21.04
N GLU A 61 -1.89 21.39 -22.16
CA GLU A 61 -3.21 20.78 -22.37
C GLU A 61 -3.06 19.27 -22.60
N GLY A 62 -3.94 18.46 -21.97
CA GLY A 62 -3.93 17.00 -22.12
C GLY A 62 -2.85 16.26 -21.32
N ALA A 63 -2.03 16.96 -20.52
CA ALA A 63 -1.06 16.35 -19.61
C ALA A 63 -1.69 15.26 -18.72
N LEU A 64 -2.86 15.55 -18.15
CA LEU A 64 -3.61 14.62 -17.31
C LEU A 64 -3.93 13.31 -18.05
N GLU A 65 -4.35 13.38 -19.31
CA GLU A 65 -4.70 12.21 -20.11
C GLU A 65 -3.46 11.44 -20.58
N ALA A 66 -2.41 12.14 -21.00
CA ALA A 66 -1.12 11.54 -21.36
C ALA A 66 -0.47 10.80 -20.17
N VAL A 67 -0.54 11.43 -18.99
CA VAL A 67 -0.12 10.84 -17.71
C VAL A 67 -0.98 9.61 -17.42
N GLN A 68 -2.30 9.72 -17.47
CA GLN A 68 -3.22 8.59 -17.23
C GLN A 68 -2.92 7.40 -18.14
N GLN A 69 -2.61 7.62 -19.42
CA GLN A 69 -2.29 6.54 -20.37
C GLN A 69 -0.94 5.89 -20.10
N LEU A 70 0.10 6.67 -19.76
CA LEU A 70 1.38 6.11 -19.32
C LEU A 70 1.24 5.31 -18.04
N TYR A 71 0.41 5.78 -17.12
CA TYR A 71 0.12 5.10 -15.87
C TYR A 71 -0.75 3.86 -16.04
N ASN A 72 -1.73 3.82 -16.93
CA ASN A 72 -2.48 2.58 -17.19
C ASN A 72 -1.58 1.45 -17.68
N ARG A 73 -0.49 1.80 -18.39
CA ARG A 73 0.53 0.87 -18.85
C ARG A 73 1.58 0.56 -17.79
N TRP A 74 1.60 1.32 -16.69
CA TRP A 74 2.54 1.17 -15.60
C TRP A 74 1.83 0.73 -14.31
N ALA A 75 2.19 -0.45 -13.81
CA ALA A 75 1.62 -0.90 -12.54
C ALA A 75 2.10 -0.01 -11.38
N MET A 76 1.18 0.41 -10.49
CA MET A 76 1.46 1.06 -9.20
C MET A 76 2.63 0.40 -8.46
N LYS A 77 2.72 -0.94 -8.53
CA LYS A 77 3.82 -1.72 -7.98
C LYS A 77 5.21 -1.23 -8.41
N SER A 78 5.39 -0.91 -9.69
CA SER A 78 6.67 -0.44 -10.20
C SER A 78 6.95 1.01 -9.79
N ALA A 79 5.96 1.87 -9.59
CA ALA A 79 6.16 3.20 -9.00
C ALA A 79 6.74 3.11 -7.60
N VAL A 80 6.15 2.20 -6.85
CA VAL A 80 6.48 1.95 -5.48
C VAL A 80 7.87 1.32 -5.32
N GLU A 81 8.20 0.30 -6.14
CA GLU A 81 9.52 -0.33 -6.17
C GLU A 81 10.66 0.63 -6.56
N ASN A 82 10.36 1.72 -7.26
CA ASN A 82 11.35 2.72 -7.67
C ASN A 82 11.36 3.97 -6.78
N ASN A 83 10.64 3.95 -5.65
CA ASN A 83 10.51 5.07 -4.71
C ASN A 83 10.02 6.39 -5.34
N GLU A 84 9.14 6.32 -6.33
CA GLU A 84 8.64 7.50 -7.02
C GLU A 84 7.43 8.08 -6.28
N LEU A 85 7.68 8.81 -5.18
CA LEU A 85 6.65 9.29 -4.25
C LEU A 85 5.59 10.20 -4.90
N GLU A 86 5.99 11.28 -5.59
CA GLU A 86 5.05 12.24 -6.20
C GLU A 86 4.06 11.58 -7.16
N ILE A 87 4.58 10.58 -7.85
CA ILE A 87 3.88 9.70 -8.75
C ILE A 87 2.80 8.88 -8.01
N VAL A 88 3.15 8.29 -6.85
CA VAL A 88 2.24 7.51 -6.01
C VAL A 88 1.16 8.41 -5.40
N LYS A 89 1.51 9.65 -4.99
CA LYS A 89 0.54 10.64 -4.50
C LYS A 89 -0.51 10.96 -5.54
N TRP A 90 -0.05 11.21 -6.77
CA TRP A 90 -0.92 11.53 -7.87
C TRP A 90 -1.87 10.36 -8.18
N LEU A 91 -1.36 9.13 -8.22
CA LEU A 91 -2.17 7.93 -8.48
C LEU A 91 -3.27 7.75 -7.45
N HIS A 92 -2.98 8.00 -6.18
CA HIS A 92 -3.97 7.89 -5.12
C HIS A 92 -5.13 8.85 -5.28
N ASN A 93 -4.81 10.11 -5.57
CA ASN A 93 -5.82 11.16 -5.72
C ASN A 93 -6.75 10.94 -6.92
N HIS A 94 -6.31 10.20 -7.95
CA HIS A 94 -7.05 10.05 -9.20
C HIS A 94 -7.72 8.68 -9.40
N ARG A 95 -7.20 7.60 -8.79
CA ARG A 95 -7.75 6.24 -8.99
C ARG A 95 -8.36 5.62 -7.74
N GLY A 96 -8.07 6.13 -6.54
CA GLY A 96 -8.57 5.54 -5.30
C GLY A 96 -8.17 4.07 -5.11
N GLU A 97 -7.07 3.63 -5.74
CA GLU A 97 -6.62 2.23 -5.65
C GLU A 97 -6.20 1.89 -4.22
N ASN A 98 -6.35 0.61 -3.85
CA ASN A 98 -6.02 0.14 -2.51
C ASN A 98 -4.54 -0.27 -2.41
N TYR A 99 -3.82 0.26 -1.42
CA TYR A 99 -2.35 0.16 -1.32
C TYR A 99 -1.87 -1.14 -0.65
N SER A 100 -2.78 -1.97 -0.16
CA SER A 100 -2.46 -3.11 0.72
C SER A 100 -1.43 -4.07 0.14
N GLY A 101 -1.43 -4.31 -1.17
CA GLY A 101 -0.49 -5.21 -1.83
C GLY A 101 0.91 -4.64 -2.08
N VAL A 102 1.12 -3.33 -1.86
CA VAL A 102 2.36 -2.64 -2.27
C VAL A 102 3.13 -2.05 -1.08
N VAL A 103 2.45 -1.76 0.04
CA VAL A 103 3.07 -1.18 1.26
C VAL A 103 4.15 -2.10 1.85
N ASP A 104 3.98 -3.42 1.78
CA ASP A 104 5.01 -4.37 2.22
C ASP A 104 6.31 -4.23 1.43
N GLY A 105 6.21 -3.96 0.12
CA GLY A 105 7.39 -3.71 -0.73
C GLY A 105 8.10 -2.43 -0.32
N VAL A 106 7.35 -1.37 0.03
CA VAL A 106 7.88 -0.09 0.53
C VAL A 106 8.62 -0.27 1.84
N ALA A 107 8.02 -1.05 2.74
CA ALA A 107 8.62 -1.41 4.02
C ALA A 107 9.96 -2.11 3.79
N LEU A 108 9.96 -3.19 3.04
CA LEU A 108 11.18 -3.96 2.78
C LEU A 108 12.27 -3.15 2.08
N ALA A 109 11.90 -2.22 1.20
CA ALA A 109 12.85 -1.35 0.50
C ALA A 109 13.34 -0.15 1.35
N GLY A 110 12.81 0.03 2.57
CA GLY A 110 13.22 1.12 3.47
C GLY A 110 12.83 2.52 2.99
N HIS A 111 11.80 2.63 2.14
CA HIS A 111 11.36 3.90 1.55
C HIS A 111 10.51 4.70 2.55
N LEU A 112 11.15 5.23 3.59
CA LEU A 112 10.50 5.84 4.76
C LEU A 112 9.51 6.96 4.41
N GLU A 113 9.83 7.85 3.47
CA GLU A 113 8.91 8.94 3.10
C GLU A 113 7.68 8.44 2.37
N MET A 114 7.86 7.47 1.48
CA MET A 114 6.73 6.82 0.81
C MET A 114 5.87 6.06 1.81
N LEU A 115 6.49 5.41 2.79
CA LEU A 115 5.78 4.68 3.83
C LEU A 115 5.00 5.62 4.76
N ARG A 116 5.57 6.77 5.14
CA ARG A 116 4.87 7.83 5.88
C ARG A 116 3.66 8.33 5.12
N TRP A 117 3.84 8.63 3.84
CA TRP A 117 2.76 9.16 3.00
C TRP A 117 1.67 8.10 2.78
N LEU A 118 2.04 6.86 2.46
CA LEU A 118 1.10 5.74 2.33
C LEU A 118 0.36 5.50 3.64
N HIS A 119 1.03 5.56 4.79
CA HIS A 119 0.39 5.42 6.10
C HIS A 119 -0.68 6.50 6.36
N ALA A 120 -0.40 7.75 6.00
CA ALA A 120 -1.34 8.86 6.17
C ALA A 120 -2.55 8.78 5.20
N ASN A 121 -2.43 8.06 4.09
CA ASN A 121 -3.42 8.03 3.02
C ASN A 121 -4.01 6.62 2.74
N SER A 122 -3.57 5.59 3.46
CA SER A 122 -4.18 4.26 3.39
C SER A 122 -5.27 4.18 4.46
N ASN A 123 -6.47 3.78 4.05
CA ASN A 123 -7.59 3.59 4.96
C ASN A 123 -7.15 2.72 6.15
N ALA A 124 -7.43 3.23 7.34
CA ALA A 124 -6.65 3.10 8.56
C ALA A 124 -6.64 1.71 9.24
N GLU A 125 -6.95 0.64 8.51
CA GLU A 125 -7.11 -0.71 9.06
C GLU A 125 -5.80 -1.51 9.01
N ASN A 126 -4.98 -1.33 7.97
CA ASN A 126 -3.75 -2.14 7.77
C ASN A 126 -2.45 -1.36 7.94
N GLY A 127 -2.51 -0.03 7.97
CA GLY A 127 -1.32 0.84 7.96
C GLY A 127 -0.34 0.61 9.12
N HIS A 128 -0.84 0.21 10.29
CA HIS A 128 0.00 -0.06 11.46
C HIS A 128 0.76 -1.38 11.35
N VAL A 129 0.15 -2.43 10.79
CA VAL A 129 0.78 -3.76 10.69
C VAL A 129 1.98 -3.73 9.74
N HIS A 130 1.91 -2.95 8.66
CA HIS A 130 3.02 -2.83 7.73
C HIS A 130 4.23 -2.11 8.35
N VAL A 131 4.00 -1.09 9.19
CA VAL A 131 5.07 -0.44 9.98
C VAL A 131 5.65 -1.41 11.00
N MET A 132 4.79 -2.19 11.68
CA MET A 132 5.26 -3.23 12.62
C MET A 132 6.15 -4.26 11.92
N ARG A 133 5.79 -4.69 10.71
CA ARG A 133 6.61 -5.57 9.86
C ARG A 133 7.94 -4.93 9.46
N PHE A 134 7.92 -3.65 9.06
CA PHE A 134 9.14 -2.91 8.74
C PHE A 134 10.10 -2.87 9.93
N LEU A 135 9.57 -2.51 11.09
CA LEU A 135 10.30 -2.37 12.33
C LEU A 135 10.90 -3.71 12.79
N ASP A 136 10.11 -4.79 12.73
CA ASP A 136 10.57 -6.14 13.05
C ASP A 136 11.69 -6.61 12.12
N ALA A 137 11.51 -6.46 10.80
CA ALA A 137 12.46 -6.92 9.79
C ALA A 137 13.81 -6.19 9.82
N ASN A 138 13.83 -4.91 10.20
CA ASN A 138 15.04 -4.08 10.12
C ASN A 138 15.71 -3.83 11.48
N TYR A 139 14.97 -3.89 12.58
CA TYR A 139 15.49 -3.49 13.89
C TYR A 139 15.43 -4.59 14.94
N SER A 140 14.94 -5.79 14.61
CA SER A 140 14.80 -6.92 15.56
C SER A 140 14.29 -6.46 16.92
N LEU A 141 13.15 -5.76 16.90
CA LEU A 141 12.58 -5.15 18.09
C LEU A 141 12.04 -6.23 19.02
N CYS A 142 12.47 -6.22 20.28
CA CYS A 142 11.79 -6.94 21.34
C CYS A 142 10.47 -6.22 21.67
N TRP A 143 9.39 -6.65 21.03
CA TRP A 143 8.05 -6.10 21.30
C TRP A 143 7.62 -6.47 22.72
N PRO A 144 7.22 -5.49 23.56
CA PRO A 144 6.76 -5.78 24.90
C PRO A 144 5.45 -6.57 24.86
N HIS A 145 5.22 -7.46 25.85
CA HIS A 145 3.97 -8.21 25.98
C HIS A 145 2.72 -7.31 26.12
N SER A 146 2.90 -6.04 26.51
CA SER A 146 1.83 -5.05 26.58
C SER A 146 1.37 -4.54 25.20
N ALA A 147 2.13 -4.77 24.13
CA ALA A 147 1.77 -4.32 22.78
C ALA A 147 0.48 -4.99 22.28
N ILE A 148 0.29 -6.28 22.53
CA ILE A 148 -0.93 -7.00 22.11
C ILE A 148 -2.15 -6.54 22.91
N ASN A 149 -1.99 -6.27 24.21
CA ASN A 149 -3.07 -5.74 25.06
C ASN A 149 -3.51 -4.36 24.56
N LEU A 150 -2.57 -3.50 24.18
CA LEU A 150 -2.87 -2.17 23.64
C LEU A 150 -3.56 -2.25 22.27
N ALA A 151 -3.16 -3.19 21.41
CA ALA A 151 -3.81 -3.42 20.12
C ALA A 151 -5.26 -3.90 20.32
N MET A 152 -5.50 -4.82 21.27
CA MET A 152 -6.84 -5.29 21.63
C MET A 152 -7.72 -4.18 22.22
N LYS A 153 -7.16 -3.34 23.10
CA LYS A 153 -7.88 -2.20 23.68
C LYS A 153 -8.26 -1.13 22.66
N ASN A 154 -7.60 -1.06 21.51
CA ASN A 154 -7.94 -0.12 20.44
C ASN A 154 -8.62 -0.79 19.24
N GLU A 155 -9.13 -2.02 19.42
CA GLU A 155 -9.83 -2.82 18.41
C GLU A 155 -9.03 -3.01 17.09
N ARG A 156 -7.70 -3.02 17.19
CA ARG A 156 -6.81 -3.15 16.02
C ARG A 156 -6.58 -4.61 15.66
N MET A 157 -7.60 -5.28 15.13
CA MET A 157 -7.57 -6.73 14.92
C MET A 157 -6.39 -7.25 14.09
N GLU A 158 -6.00 -6.56 13.04
CA GLU A 158 -4.87 -7.01 12.21
C GLU A 158 -3.53 -6.93 12.98
N ALA A 159 -3.37 -5.96 13.87
CA ALA A 159 -2.21 -5.90 14.77
C ALA A 159 -2.25 -7.02 15.83
N VAL A 160 -3.43 -7.34 16.36
CA VAL A 160 -3.63 -8.45 17.32
C VAL A 160 -3.25 -9.79 16.68
N LYS A 161 -3.78 -10.07 15.48
CA LYS A 161 -3.45 -11.28 14.70
C LYS A 161 -1.95 -11.37 14.44
N TRP A 162 -1.33 -10.27 14.02
CA TRP A 162 0.09 -10.25 13.70
C TRP A 162 0.96 -10.52 14.94
N LEU A 163 0.73 -9.81 16.04
CA LEU A 163 1.46 -10.00 17.31
C LEU A 163 1.28 -11.42 17.88
N HIS A 164 0.08 -11.98 17.79
CA HIS A 164 -0.19 -13.33 18.28
C HIS A 164 0.45 -14.41 17.41
N TYR A 165 0.23 -14.39 16.10
CA TYR A 165 0.69 -15.47 15.22
C TYR A 165 2.18 -15.40 14.90
N HIS A 166 2.74 -14.21 14.69
CA HIS A 166 4.12 -14.02 14.24
C HIS A 166 5.09 -13.87 15.41
N LEU A 167 4.73 -13.09 16.44
CA LEU A 167 5.59 -12.89 17.61
C LEU A 167 5.31 -13.86 18.77
N LYS A 168 4.33 -14.77 18.61
CA LYS A 168 3.91 -15.73 19.64
C LYS A 168 3.60 -15.07 20.98
N GLN A 169 3.11 -13.84 20.96
CA GLN A 169 2.74 -13.15 22.19
C GLN A 169 1.51 -13.83 22.81
N PRO A 170 1.57 -14.15 24.13
CA PRO A 170 0.46 -14.78 24.82
C PRO A 170 -0.71 -13.81 24.98
N LEU A 171 -1.92 -14.35 24.88
CA LEU A 171 -3.15 -13.65 25.24
C LEU A 171 -3.25 -13.59 26.76
N SER A 172 -3.61 -12.43 27.33
CA SER A 172 -3.72 -12.23 28.78
C SER A 172 -5.19 -12.30 29.24
N PRO A 173 -5.50 -12.76 30.46
CA PRO A 173 -6.86 -12.71 30.97
C PRO A 173 -7.39 -11.26 31.07
N GLU A 174 -6.50 -10.32 31.39
CA GLU A 174 -6.79 -8.89 31.51
C GLU A 174 -7.34 -8.28 30.22
N CYS A 175 -6.87 -8.74 29.04
CA CYS A 175 -7.35 -8.22 27.78
C CYS A 175 -8.80 -8.64 27.47
N VAL A 176 -9.27 -9.77 28.00
CA VAL A 176 -10.67 -10.21 27.85
C VAL A 176 -11.60 -9.29 28.63
N VAL A 177 -11.23 -8.96 29.86
CA VAL A 177 -11.99 -8.03 30.70
C VAL A 177 -12.04 -6.64 30.06
N ASP A 178 -10.92 -6.15 29.53
CA ASP A 178 -10.87 -4.85 28.85
C ASP A 178 -11.62 -4.85 27.51
N ALA A 179 -11.60 -5.94 26.74
CA ALA A 179 -12.37 -6.07 25.51
C ALA A 179 -13.88 -6.13 25.79
N ALA A 180 -14.29 -6.85 26.84
CA ALA A 180 -15.68 -6.90 27.30
C ALA A 180 -16.18 -5.53 27.78
N ARG A 181 -15.36 -4.78 28.54
CA ARG A 181 -15.71 -3.41 28.98
C ARG A 181 -15.99 -2.42 27.86
N ASN A 182 -15.38 -2.63 26.69
CA ASN A 182 -15.44 -1.69 25.57
C ASN A 182 -16.29 -2.24 24.40
N ASP A 183 -17.05 -3.32 24.60
CA ASP A 183 -17.88 -3.97 23.59
C ASP A 183 -17.12 -4.38 22.30
N HIS A 184 -15.83 -4.74 22.43
CA HIS A 184 -15.00 -5.13 21.28
C HIS A 184 -15.24 -6.60 20.87
N ILE A 185 -16.39 -6.87 20.26
CA ILE A 185 -16.87 -8.22 19.90
C ILE A 185 -15.83 -8.99 19.07
N ALA A 186 -15.22 -8.36 18.06
CA ALA A 186 -14.26 -9.02 17.18
C ALA A 186 -13.01 -9.52 17.93
N VAL A 187 -12.59 -8.81 18.99
CA VAL A 187 -11.48 -9.22 19.85
C VAL A 187 -11.90 -10.38 20.74
N LEU A 188 -13.11 -10.34 21.31
CA LEU A 188 -13.64 -11.41 22.16
C LEU A 188 -13.81 -12.72 21.40
N GLU A 189 -14.33 -12.67 20.17
CA GLU A 189 -14.39 -13.82 19.26
C GLU A 189 -13.00 -14.38 18.98
N PHE A 190 -12.04 -13.51 18.67
CA PHE A 190 -10.66 -13.92 18.42
C PHE A 190 -10.01 -14.60 19.62
N VAL A 191 -10.18 -14.04 20.82
CA VAL A 191 -9.64 -14.62 22.06
C VAL A 191 -10.31 -15.95 22.39
N ARG A 192 -11.63 -16.06 22.22
CA ARG A 192 -12.37 -17.32 22.40
C ARG A 192 -11.88 -18.43 21.46
N MET A 193 -11.55 -18.09 20.22
CA MET A 193 -11.02 -19.07 19.25
C MET A 193 -9.58 -19.51 19.54
N ASN A 194 -8.77 -18.68 20.19
CA ASN A 194 -7.34 -18.92 20.38
C ASN A 194 -6.94 -19.17 21.85
N SER A 195 -7.90 -19.28 22.78
CA SER A 195 -7.63 -19.52 24.20
C SER A 195 -8.81 -20.18 24.92
N ASN A 196 -8.54 -20.80 26.07
CA ASN A 196 -9.56 -21.37 26.97
C ASN A 196 -10.06 -20.35 28.03
N PHE A 197 -9.86 -19.05 27.82
CA PHE A 197 -10.29 -18.02 28.77
C PHE A 197 -11.81 -17.87 28.91
N ALA A 198 -12.60 -18.57 28.07
CA ALA A 198 -14.05 -18.68 28.19
C ALA A 198 -14.52 -19.19 29.57
N ASN A 199 -13.63 -19.79 30.38
CA ASN A 199 -13.92 -20.24 31.74
C ASN A 199 -13.49 -19.25 32.84
N ASN A 200 -13.07 -18.02 32.51
CA ASN A 200 -12.66 -17.04 33.51
C ASN A 200 -13.91 -16.40 34.19
N PRO A 201 -14.16 -16.64 35.49
CA PRO A 201 -15.34 -16.13 36.19
C PRO A 201 -15.41 -14.60 36.24
N GLU A 202 -14.29 -13.89 36.14
CA GLU A 202 -14.27 -12.41 36.10
C GLU A 202 -14.93 -11.82 34.84
N VAL A 203 -15.09 -12.62 33.78
CA VAL A 203 -15.77 -12.21 32.53
C VAL A 203 -17.29 -12.29 32.70
N TYR A 204 -17.79 -13.23 33.50
CA TYR A 204 -19.23 -13.42 33.76
C TYR A 204 -19.82 -12.39 34.72
N ASP A 205 -19.04 -11.90 35.69
CA ASP A 205 -19.51 -10.87 36.64
C ASP A 205 -19.71 -9.48 35.98
N MET A 206 -19.27 -9.32 34.73
CA MET A 206 -19.30 -8.06 34.01
C MET A 206 -20.61 -7.81 33.26
N GLU A 207 -21.44 -8.84 33.01
CA GLU A 207 -22.78 -8.75 32.36
C GLU A 207 -23.68 -7.65 32.98
N ARG A 208 -23.43 -7.26 34.23
CA ARG A 208 -24.15 -6.18 34.93
C ARG A 208 -23.80 -4.76 34.46
N PHE A 209 -22.75 -4.57 33.67
CA PHE A 209 -22.21 -3.26 33.33
C PHE A 209 -22.34 -2.88 31.85
N HIS A 210 -22.82 -3.76 30.97
CA HIS A 210 -22.93 -3.50 29.52
C HIS A 210 -24.39 -3.34 29.06
N SER A 211 -24.59 -2.59 27.98
CA SER A 211 -25.91 -2.40 27.32
C SER A 211 -26.11 -3.32 26.10
N ASN A 212 -25.09 -4.12 25.74
CA ASN A 212 -25.10 -4.97 24.54
C ASN A 212 -25.28 -6.45 24.93
N PRO A 213 -26.36 -7.14 24.49
CA PRO A 213 -26.61 -8.55 24.82
C PRO A 213 -25.70 -9.54 24.09
N GLU A 214 -24.86 -9.09 23.16
CA GLU A 214 -23.93 -9.93 22.40
C GLU A 214 -22.53 -10.08 23.07
N VAL A 215 -22.25 -9.33 24.14
CA VAL A 215 -20.99 -9.31 24.91
C VAL A 215 -21.13 -10.13 26.19
#